data_AF-A0AAV5DR13-F1
#
_entry.id   AF-A0AAV5DR13-F1
#
_cell.length_a   1.000
_cell.length_b   1.000
_cell.length_c   1.000
_cell.angle_alpha   90.00
_cell.angle_beta   90.00
_cell.angle_gamma   90.00
#
_symmetry.space_group_name_H-M   'P 1'
#
loop_
_entity.id
_entity.type
_entity.pdbx_description
1 polymer ?
#
loop_
_entity_poly.entity_id
_entity_poly.type
_entity_poly.pdbx_seq_one_letter_code
_entity_poly.pdbx_strand_id
1 'polypeptide(L)'
;MKLWERIIEHRLRRVTSVTQNQFGFMPGRSTMEAIFLMRQLMERYREQKKDLHMVFIDLEKAYDKVPRSVMWWALEKHKVPTKYITLIKDMYRDARTCVRTCDGDTNDFPIKIGLHQGSALSPYLFALVMDEVTREIQSDVPWCMLFADDVVLVDESRDGVNRKLELWRHTLECKGFRLSRAKTEYMMCEFSVTRHEDGDVSLNGQLVAKKDTFRYLGSMLQKDGDIDEDIRHRIFSRLVELASSIRRLMRQEGATKAKR
;
A
#
# COMPACT_ATOMS: atom_id res chain seq x y z
N MET A 1 7.59 13.32 -21.92
CA MET A 1 7.39 13.67 -20.49
C MET A 1 7.94 12.60 -19.54
N LYS A 2 7.57 11.31 -19.68
CA LYS A 2 8.02 10.22 -18.77
C LYS A 2 9.55 10.08 -18.57
N LEU A 3 10.36 10.40 -19.57
CA LEU A 3 11.83 10.39 -19.43
C LEU A 3 12.31 11.46 -18.43
N TRP A 4 11.75 12.66 -18.50
CA TRP A 4 12.06 13.75 -17.56
C TRP A 4 11.66 13.39 -16.13
N GLU A 5 10.47 12.81 -15.95
CA GLU A 5 10.00 12.33 -14.65
C GLU A 5 10.97 11.33 -14.02
N ARG A 6 11.48 10.37 -14.81
CA ARG A 6 12.49 9.39 -14.37
C ARG A 6 13.82 10.04 -13.97
N ILE A 7 14.26 11.07 -14.71
CA ILE A 7 15.49 11.80 -14.36
C ILE A 7 15.33 12.53 -13.03
N ILE A 8 14.17 13.18 -12.81
CA ILE A 8 13.86 13.88 -11.57
C ILE A 8 13.79 12.87 -10.42
N GLU A 9 13.04 11.78 -10.59
CA GLU A 9 12.94 10.70 -9.61
C GLU A 9 14.32 10.19 -9.18
N HIS A 10 15.18 9.86 -10.14
CA HIS A 10 16.53 9.39 -9.87
C HIS A 10 17.37 10.41 -9.08
N ARG A 11 17.22 11.71 -9.39
CA ARG A 11 17.91 12.78 -8.65
C ARG A 11 17.35 12.96 -7.24
N LEU A 12 16.03 12.89 -7.07
CA LEU A 12 15.38 12.98 -5.76
C LEU A 12 15.85 11.85 -4.86
N ARG A 13 15.89 10.60 -5.35
CA ARG A 13 16.40 9.44 -4.61
C ARG A 13 17.83 9.58 -4.08
N ARG A 14 18.64 10.47 -4.66
CA ARG A 14 20.01 10.74 -4.19
C ARG A 14 20.07 11.78 -3.08
N VAL A 15 19.03 12.61 -2.93
CA VAL A 15 18.98 13.70 -1.94
C VAL A 15 17.99 13.43 -0.82
N THR A 16 17.06 12.47 -0.99
CA THR A 16 16.06 12.07 0.00
C THR A 16 16.22 10.60 0.40
N SER A 17 15.81 10.29 1.63
CA SER A 17 15.78 8.93 2.17
C SER A 17 14.39 8.63 2.73
N VAL A 18 13.85 7.47 2.39
CA VAL A 18 12.59 6.94 2.95
C VAL A 18 12.93 5.91 4.03
N THR A 19 12.13 5.80 5.08
CA THR A 19 12.33 4.87 6.20
C THR A 19 12.35 3.41 5.74
N GLN A 20 12.79 2.54 6.64
CA GLN A 20 12.90 1.12 6.33
C GLN A 20 11.56 0.40 6.17
N ASN A 21 10.50 1.03 6.63
CA ASN A 21 9.16 0.48 6.66
C ASN A 21 8.47 0.47 5.30
N GLN A 22 8.90 1.31 4.34
CA GLN A 22 8.30 1.35 3.00
C GLN A 22 8.94 0.33 2.06
N PHE A 23 8.23 -0.73 1.71
CA PHE A 23 8.66 -1.77 0.77
C PHE A 23 8.18 -1.48 -0.67
N GLY A 24 7.11 -0.70 -0.82
CA GLY A 24 6.55 -0.35 -2.13
C GLY A 24 7.44 0.61 -2.91
N PHE A 25 7.73 0.28 -4.18
CA PHE A 25 8.46 1.13 -5.12
C PHE A 25 9.86 1.59 -4.64
N MET A 26 10.49 0.81 -3.75
CA MET A 26 11.83 1.06 -3.24
C MET A 26 12.87 0.10 -3.85
N PRO A 27 14.03 0.60 -4.30
CA PRO A 27 15.07 -0.27 -4.86
C PRO A 27 15.60 -1.22 -3.79
N GLY A 28 15.78 -2.49 -4.16
CA GLY A 28 16.28 -3.52 -3.24
C GLY A 28 15.24 -4.08 -2.27
N ARG A 29 14.00 -3.58 -2.28
CA ARG A 29 12.88 -4.15 -1.51
C ARG A 29 11.90 -4.85 -2.42
N SER A 30 11.38 -5.97 -1.95
CA SER A 30 10.41 -6.76 -2.71
C SER A 30 9.19 -7.10 -1.87
N THR A 31 8.08 -7.38 -2.55
CA THR A 31 6.89 -7.98 -1.92
C THR A 31 7.25 -9.28 -1.21
N MET A 32 8.17 -10.07 -1.79
CA MET A 32 8.65 -11.32 -1.20
C MET A 32 9.34 -11.10 0.15
N GLU A 33 10.14 -10.03 0.29
CA GLU A 33 10.82 -9.70 1.54
C GLU A 33 9.81 -9.32 2.63
N ALA A 34 8.82 -8.49 2.32
CA ALA A 34 7.76 -8.13 3.28
C ALA A 34 6.94 -9.37 3.71
N ILE A 35 6.58 -10.24 2.76
CA ILE A 35 5.89 -11.50 3.06
C ILE A 35 6.76 -12.40 3.93
N PHE A 36 8.05 -12.52 3.60
CA PHE A 36 9.00 -13.36 4.34
C PHE A 36 9.15 -12.88 5.79
N LEU A 37 9.37 -11.58 6.00
CA LEU A 37 9.47 -10.97 7.33
C LEU A 37 8.21 -11.21 8.15
N MET A 38 7.03 -11.14 7.51
CA MET A 38 5.77 -11.42 8.20
C MET A 38 5.62 -12.88 8.61
N ARG A 39 5.96 -13.81 7.71
CA ARG A 39 5.93 -15.25 8.01
C ARG A 39 6.91 -15.60 9.13
N GLN A 40 8.13 -15.06 9.10
CA GLN A 40 9.11 -15.27 10.17
C GLN A 40 8.62 -14.74 11.52
N LEU A 41 7.94 -13.58 11.53
CA LEU A 41 7.35 -13.07 12.77
C LEU A 41 6.26 -14.01 13.29
N MET A 42 5.36 -14.48 12.43
CA MET A 42 4.31 -15.43 12.82
C MET A 42 4.88 -16.75 13.35
N GLU A 43 5.86 -17.34 12.65
CA GLU A 43 6.54 -18.56 13.08
C GLU A 43 7.19 -18.41 14.45
N ARG A 44 7.92 -17.30 14.66
CA ARG A 44 8.58 -17.00 15.93
C ARG A 44 7.58 -16.88 17.10
N TYR A 45 6.40 -16.31 16.88
CA TYR A 45 5.36 -16.19 17.91
C TYR A 45 4.64 -17.53 18.14
N ARG A 46 4.47 -18.31 17.08
CA ARG A 46 3.95 -19.69 17.15
C ARG A 46 4.84 -20.60 17.98
N GLU A 47 6.15 -20.57 17.75
CA GLU A 47 7.13 -21.33 18.54
C GLU A 47 7.12 -20.94 20.02
N GLN A 48 6.93 -19.65 20.30
CA GLN A 48 6.83 -19.13 21.67
C GLN A 48 5.45 -19.33 22.31
N LYS A 49 4.46 -19.84 21.57
CA LYS A 49 3.05 -19.96 22.01
C LYS A 49 2.48 -18.64 22.52
N LYS A 50 2.80 -17.55 21.82
CA LYS A 50 2.30 -16.20 22.10
C LYS A 50 1.43 -15.73 20.97
N ASP A 51 0.32 -15.09 21.30
CA ASP A 51 -0.59 -14.55 20.30
C ASP A 51 0.01 -13.34 19.59
N LEU A 52 -0.49 -13.10 18.37
CA LEU A 52 -0.04 -12.00 17.54
C LEU A 52 -1.25 -11.33 16.88
N HIS A 53 -1.30 -10.01 16.95
CA HIS A 53 -2.41 -9.21 16.44
C HIS A 53 -1.95 -8.36 15.26
N MET A 54 -2.69 -8.42 14.16
CA MET A 54 -2.36 -7.70 12.93
C MET A 54 -3.57 -6.93 12.42
N VAL A 55 -3.36 -5.68 12.01
CA VAL A 55 -4.36 -4.90 11.27
C VAL A 55 -3.78 -4.50 9.92
N PHE A 56 -4.54 -4.82 8.88
CA PHE A 56 -4.25 -4.46 7.50
C PHE A 56 -5.12 -3.27 7.14
N ILE A 57 -4.48 -2.13 6.84
CA ILE A 57 -5.14 -0.87 6.50
C ILE A 57 -4.98 -0.63 5.00
N ASP A 58 -6.09 -0.33 4.32
CA ASP A 58 -6.14 0.17 2.93
C ASP A 58 -6.55 1.64 2.96
N LEU A 59 -5.90 2.48 2.16
CA LEU A 59 -6.25 3.89 2.02
C LEU A 59 -7.21 4.11 0.84
N GLU A 60 -8.27 4.87 1.07
CA GLU A 60 -9.26 5.15 0.03
C GLU A 60 -8.70 6.05 -1.07
N LYS A 61 -8.48 5.49 -2.27
CA LYS A 61 -8.00 6.23 -3.45
C LYS A 61 -6.76 7.07 -3.12
N ALA A 62 -5.76 6.43 -2.50
CA ALA A 62 -4.63 7.10 -1.88
C ALA A 62 -3.93 8.11 -2.81
N TYR A 63 -3.72 7.72 -4.08
CA TYR A 63 -3.11 8.57 -5.09
C TYR A 63 -3.99 9.77 -5.47
N ASP A 64 -5.30 9.59 -5.58
CA ASP A 64 -6.22 10.65 -6.01
C ASP A 64 -6.50 11.67 -4.90
N LYS A 65 -6.29 11.28 -3.64
CA LYS A 65 -6.61 12.10 -2.47
C LYS A 65 -5.43 12.83 -1.84
N VAL A 66 -4.20 12.68 -2.34
CA VAL A 66 -3.04 13.38 -1.78
C VAL A 66 -3.23 14.90 -1.88
N PRO A 67 -3.31 15.65 -0.77
CA PRO A 67 -3.37 17.11 -0.84
C PRO A 67 -2.04 17.67 -1.34
N ARG A 68 -2.07 18.55 -2.35
CA ARG A 68 -0.85 19.15 -2.91
C ARG A 68 -0.05 19.92 -1.86
N SER A 69 -0.71 20.59 -0.93
CA SER A 69 -0.07 21.27 0.20
C SER A 69 0.76 20.33 1.06
N VAL A 70 0.24 19.13 1.35
CA VAL A 70 0.93 18.08 2.10
C VAL A 70 2.10 17.54 1.30
N MET A 71 1.95 17.38 -0.02
CA MET A 71 3.07 16.99 -0.89
C MET A 71 4.21 18.00 -0.87
N TRP A 72 3.93 19.30 -0.98
CA TRP A 72 4.96 20.34 -0.90
C TRP A 72 5.65 20.37 0.46
N TRP A 73 4.86 20.30 1.53
CA TRP A 73 5.35 20.22 2.90
C TRP A 73 6.27 19.01 3.09
N ALA A 74 5.91 17.83 2.58
CA ALA A 74 6.73 16.64 2.69
C ALA A 74 8.08 16.79 1.96
N LEU A 75 8.08 17.33 0.74
CA LEU A 75 9.32 17.58 -0.01
C LEU A 75 10.24 18.56 0.73
N GLU A 76 9.68 19.61 1.34
CA GLU A 76 10.43 20.57 2.15
C GLU A 76 11.04 19.91 3.40
N LYS A 77 10.28 19.06 4.09
CA LYS A 77 10.74 18.30 5.26
C LYS A 77 11.85 17.29 4.93
N HIS A 78 11.76 16.67 3.77
CA HIS A 78 12.81 15.84 3.19
C HIS A 78 14.04 16.63 2.68
N LYS A 79 14.06 17.95 2.91
CA LYS A 79 15.16 18.87 2.50
C LYS A 79 15.45 18.83 1.00
N VAL A 80 14.42 18.58 0.18
CA VAL A 80 14.54 18.64 -1.28
C VAL A 80 14.91 20.06 -1.68
N PRO A 81 15.95 20.26 -2.52
CA PRO A 81 16.31 21.60 -2.99
C PRO A 81 15.14 22.30 -3.66
N THR A 82 14.91 23.58 -3.33
CA THR A 82 13.77 24.37 -3.80
C THR A 82 13.61 24.36 -5.32
N LYS A 83 14.72 24.29 -6.08
CA LYS A 83 14.71 24.17 -7.55
C LYS A 83 13.90 22.96 -8.03
N TYR A 84 14.05 21.80 -7.37
CA TYR A 84 13.27 20.61 -7.71
C TYR A 84 11.82 20.76 -7.27
N ILE A 85 11.56 21.34 -6.11
CA ILE A 85 10.18 21.59 -5.64
C ILE A 85 9.43 22.50 -6.61
N THR A 86 10.04 23.59 -7.07
CA THR A 86 9.44 24.48 -8.08
C THR A 86 9.16 23.74 -9.38
N LEU A 87 10.12 22.95 -9.87
CA LEU A 87 9.93 22.17 -11.09
C LEU A 87 8.78 21.16 -10.98
N ILE A 88 8.65 20.50 -9.83
CA ILE A 88 7.51 19.59 -9.57
C ILE A 88 6.22 20.40 -9.46
N LYS A 89 6.20 21.54 -8.76
CA LYS A 89 5.01 22.43 -8.70
C LYS A 89 4.54 22.85 -10.09
N ASP A 90 5.47 23.17 -10.99
CA ASP A 90 5.15 23.53 -12.38
C ASP A 90 4.54 22.35 -13.15
N MET A 91 4.99 21.12 -12.91
CA MET A 91 4.36 19.92 -13.51
C MET A 91 2.89 19.76 -13.09
N TYR A 92 2.53 20.16 -11.86
CA TYR A 92 1.17 20.06 -11.34
C TYR A 92 0.31 21.32 -11.61
N ARG A 93 0.91 22.40 -12.14
CA ARG A 93 0.22 23.67 -12.39
C ARG A 93 -0.75 23.53 -13.56
N ASP A 94 -1.96 24.10 -13.41
CA ASP A 94 -3.02 24.11 -14.43
C ASP A 94 -3.39 22.73 -14.99
N ALA A 95 -3.09 21.64 -14.27
CA ALA A 95 -3.45 20.29 -14.66
C ALA A 95 -4.98 20.19 -14.81
N ARG A 96 -5.43 19.84 -16.02
CA ARG A 96 -6.83 19.62 -16.36
C ARG A 96 -7.04 18.16 -16.75
N THR A 97 -8.24 17.65 -16.48
CA THR A 97 -8.66 16.33 -16.94
C THR A 97 -10.09 16.39 -17.47
N CYS A 98 -10.39 15.46 -18.37
CA CYS A 98 -11.74 15.15 -18.81
C CYS A 98 -12.06 13.68 -18.50
N VAL A 99 -13.33 13.32 -18.49
CA VAL A 99 -13.79 11.93 -18.35
C VAL A 99 -14.31 11.47 -19.70
N ARG A 100 -13.81 10.34 -20.20
CA ARG A 100 -14.33 9.71 -21.42
C ARG A 100 -15.52 8.83 -21.07
N THR A 101 -16.69 9.17 -21.59
CA THR A 101 -17.91 8.36 -21.49
C THR A 101 -18.24 7.72 -22.84
N CYS A 102 -19.29 6.89 -22.89
CA CYS A 102 -19.81 6.35 -24.15
C CYS A 102 -20.33 7.43 -25.11
N ASP A 103 -20.69 8.60 -24.57
CA ASP A 103 -21.27 9.73 -25.31
C ASP A 103 -20.22 10.78 -25.73
N GLY A 104 -18.94 10.55 -25.40
CA GLY A 104 -17.81 11.44 -25.72
C GLY A 104 -16.98 11.85 -24.50
N ASP A 105 -16.07 12.80 -24.71
CA ASP A 105 -15.26 13.35 -23.62
C ASP A 105 -16.03 14.49 -22.93
N THR A 106 -16.03 14.52 -21.60
CA THR A 106 -16.62 15.65 -20.84
C THR A 106 -15.76 16.91 -20.96
N ASN A 107 -16.32 18.05 -20.56
CA ASN A 107 -15.53 19.28 -20.44
C ASN A 107 -14.37 19.12 -19.46
N ASP A 108 -13.26 19.79 -19.78
CA ASP A 108 -12.08 19.86 -18.93
C ASP A 108 -12.39 20.51 -17.59
N PHE A 109 -11.96 19.86 -16.50
CA PHE A 109 -11.99 20.45 -15.17
C PHE A 109 -10.59 20.42 -14.52
N PRO A 110 -10.26 21.40 -13.67
CA PRO A 110 -8.96 21.47 -13.03
C PRO A 110 -8.79 20.39 -11.95
N ILE A 111 -7.67 19.68 -11.98
CA ILE A 111 -7.24 18.80 -10.90
C ILE A 111 -6.51 19.63 -9.87
N LYS A 112 -7.01 19.66 -8.63
CA LYS A 112 -6.38 20.38 -7.50
C LYS A 112 -5.81 19.45 -6.42
N ILE A 113 -6.13 18.15 -6.49
CA ILE A 113 -5.76 17.14 -5.51
C ILE A 113 -5.25 15.88 -6.23
N GLY A 114 -4.42 15.12 -5.55
CA GLY A 114 -3.90 13.85 -6.04
C GLY A 114 -2.65 13.96 -6.88
N LEU A 115 -2.05 12.80 -7.11
CA LEU A 115 -0.87 12.56 -7.92
C LEU A 115 -1.28 12.20 -9.35
N HIS A 116 -0.42 12.48 -10.33
CA HIS A 116 -0.69 12.10 -11.71
C HIS A 116 -0.63 10.58 -11.87
N GLN A 117 -1.75 9.95 -12.22
CA GLN A 117 -1.80 8.52 -12.54
C GLN A 117 -0.96 8.22 -13.79
N GLY A 118 -0.17 7.15 -13.74
CA GLY A 118 0.71 6.75 -14.85
C GLY A 118 1.99 7.58 -15.02
N SER A 119 2.24 8.54 -14.13
CA SER A 119 3.53 9.24 -14.00
C SER A 119 4.59 8.31 -13.42
N ALA A 120 5.81 8.39 -13.94
CA ALA A 120 6.94 7.65 -13.36
C ALA A 120 7.40 8.22 -12.01
N LEU A 121 7.07 9.48 -11.72
CA LEU A 121 7.50 10.18 -10.50
C LEU A 121 6.51 10.01 -9.35
N SER A 122 5.20 9.88 -9.64
CA SER A 122 4.14 9.80 -8.64
C SER A 122 4.34 8.73 -7.56
N PRO A 123 4.78 7.48 -7.86
CA PRO A 123 4.99 6.48 -6.81
C PRO A 123 6.03 6.90 -5.78
N TYR A 124 7.12 7.56 -6.22
CA TYR A 124 8.15 8.02 -5.31
C TYR A 124 7.71 9.25 -4.49
N LEU A 125 6.96 10.17 -5.11
CA LEU A 125 6.35 11.28 -4.37
C LEU A 125 5.38 10.78 -3.30
N PHE A 126 4.56 9.78 -3.62
CA PHE A 126 3.67 9.14 -2.66
C PHE A 126 4.46 8.54 -1.49
N ALA A 127 5.54 7.82 -1.77
CA ALA A 127 6.41 7.24 -0.75
C ALA A 127 6.99 8.32 0.18
N LEU A 128 7.49 9.44 -0.35
CA LEU A 128 8.01 10.55 0.47
C LEU A 128 6.93 11.20 1.34
N VAL A 129 5.71 11.36 0.81
CA VAL A 129 4.57 11.91 1.55
C VAL A 129 4.17 10.98 2.68
N MET A 130 3.96 9.70 2.39
CA MET A 130 3.58 8.71 3.39
C MET A 130 4.65 8.58 4.47
N ASP A 131 5.92 8.56 4.06
CA ASP A 131 7.07 8.55 4.96
C ASP A 131 7.01 9.72 5.94
N GLU A 132 6.86 10.94 5.44
CA GLU A 132 6.86 12.13 6.29
C GLU A 132 5.61 12.23 7.17
N VAL A 133 4.44 11.88 6.64
CA VAL A 133 3.18 11.90 7.39
C VAL A 133 3.21 10.90 8.54
N THR A 134 3.86 9.74 8.35
CA THR A 134 3.85 8.65 9.33
C THR A 134 5.17 8.49 10.09
N ARG A 135 6.17 9.35 9.84
CA ARG A 135 7.53 9.25 10.39
C ARG A 135 7.58 9.04 11.90
N GLU A 136 6.73 9.75 12.64
CA GLU A 136 6.72 9.75 14.11
C GLU A 136 5.95 8.57 14.72
N ILE A 137 5.14 7.86 13.91
CA ILE A 137 4.24 6.79 14.38
C ILE A 137 4.62 5.40 13.85
N GLN A 138 5.63 5.32 12.98
CA GLN A 138 6.16 4.06 12.47
C GLN A 138 6.93 3.32 13.57
N SER A 139 6.50 2.10 13.87
CA SER A 139 7.28 1.15 14.68
C SER A 139 8.35 0.47 13.82
N ASP A 140 9.36 -0.17 14.41
CA ASP A 140 10.40 -0.86 13.64
C ASP A 140 9.83 -2.01 12.77
N VAL A 141 10.53 -2.36 11.69
CA VAL A 141 10.21 -3.56 10.90
C VAL A 141 10.49 -4.81 11.76
N PRO A 142 9.60 -5.83 11.79
CA PRO A 142 8.38 -6.00 11.00
C PRO A 142 7.07 -5.54 11.67
N TRP A 143 7.11 -4.78 12.77
CA TRP A 143 5.93 -4.30 13.51
C TRP A 143 5.08 -3.28 12.77
N CYS A 144 5.68 -2.56 11.83
CA CYS A 144 5.00 -1.70 10.89
C CYS A 144 5.62 -1.85 9.51
N MET A 145 4.82 -2.17 8.51
CA MET A 145 5.28 -2.29 7.12
C MET A 145 4.29 -1.60 6.20
N LEU A 146 4.82 -0.83 5.24
CA LEU A 146 4.04 -0.14 4.23
C LEU A 146 4.41 -0.71 2.86
N PHE A 147 3.41 -0.90 2.02
CA PHE A 147 3.58 -1.20 0.61
C PHE A 147 2.70 -0.26 -0.19
N ALA A 148 3.26 0.90 -0.55
CA ALA A 148 2.48 2.01 -1.08
C ALA A 148 1.32 2.37 -0.13
N ASP A 149 0.06 2.14 -0.56
CA ASP A 149 -1.16 2.44 0.18
C ASP A 149 -1.63 1.32 1.12
N ASP A 150 -1.05 0.12 1.03
CA ASP A 150 -1.29 -0.96 1.99
C ASP A 150 -0.39 -0.79 3.21
N VAL A 151 -0.96 -0.80 4.41
CA VAL A 151 -0.21 -0.70 5.68
C VAL A 151 -0.53 -1.90 6.56
N VAL A 152 0.49 -2.51 7.15
CA VAL A 152 0.36 -3.56 8.16
C VAL A 152 0.87 -3.04 9.49
N LEU A 153 0.02 -3.12 10.50
CA LEU A 153 0.36 -2.84 11.89
C LEU A 153 0.30 -4.13 12.69
N VAL A 154 1.37 -4.43 13.42
CA VAL A 154 1.45 -5.64 14.25
C VAL A 154 1.70 -5.26 15.70
N ASP A 155 1.10 -6.01 16.62
CA ASP A 155 1.31 -5.87 18.06
C ASP A 155 1.13 -7.23 18.76
N GLU A 156 1.74 -7.37 19.94
CA GLU A 156 1.57 -8.56 20.78
C GLU A 156 0.21 -8.55 21.50
N SER A 157 -0.47 -7.40 21.55
CA SER A 157 -1.73 -7.22 22.24
C SER A 157 -2.80 -6.60 21.33
N ARG A 158 -4.05 -7.06 21.48
CA ARG A 158 -5.21 -6.45 20.82
C ARG A 158 -5.28 -4.94 21.12
N ASP A 159 -5.13 -4.56 22.39
CA ASP A 159 -5.25 -3.15 22.77
C ASP A 159 -4.10 -2.32 22.19
N GLY A 160 -2.91 -2.90 22.02
CA GLY A 160 -1.79 -2.27 21.34
C GLY A 160 -2.07 -2.03 19.85
N VAL A 161 -2.60 -3.03 19.14
CA VAL A 161 -2.95 -2.85 17.72
C VAL A 161 -4.11 -1.86 17.56
N ASN A 162 -5.08 -1.85 18.47
CA ASN A 162 -6.19 -0.89 18.47
C ASN A 162 -5.72 0.55 18.71
N ARG A 163 -4.80 0.77 19.67
CA ARG A 163 -4.17 2.08 19.89
C ARG A 163 -3.37 2.54 18.68
N LYS A 164 -2.59 1.64 18.07
CA LYS A 164 -1.83 1.93 16.85
C LYS A 164 -2.77 2.30 15.70
N LEU A 165 -3.81 1.52 15.46
CA LEU A 165 -4.80 1.79 14.41
C LEU A 165 -5.44 3.17 14.56
N GLU A 166 -5.85 3.53 15.78
CA GLU A 166 -6.50 4.82 16.04
C GLU A 166 -5.52 6.00 15.90
N LEU A 167 -4.27 5.84 16.35
CA LEU A 167 -3.20 6.81 16.11
C LEU A 167 -2.94 7.01 14.61
N TRP A 168 -2.88 5.91 13.85
CA TRP A 168 -2.70 5.96 12.39
C TRP A 168 -3.87 6.66 11.71
N ARG A 169 -5.11 6.35 12.10
CA ARG A 169 -6.32 7.03 11.61
C ARG A 169 -6.21 8.54 11.82
N HIS A 170 -5.97 8.97 13.06
CA HIS A 170 -5.88 10.39 13.40
C HIS A 170 -4.79 11.09 12.59
N THR A 171 -3.57 10.56 12.56
CA THR A 171 -2.44 11.18 11.85
C THR A 171 -2.70 11.31 10.35
N LEU A 172 -3.23 10.26 9.72
CA LEU A 172 -3.53 10.25 8.29
C LEU A 172 -4.70 11.19 7.94
N GLU A 173 -5.79 11.16 8.71
CA GLU A 173 -6.96 12.00 8.46
C GLU A 173 -6.66 13.48 8.71
N CYS A 174 -5.84 13.83 9.70
CA CYS A 174 -5.35 15.19 9.92
C CYS A 174 -4.54 15.74 8.72
N LYS A 175 -3.97 14.85 7.88
CA LYS A 175 -3.25 15.20 6.65
C LYS A 175 -4.08 14.98 5.38
N GLY A 176 -5.39 14.76 5.51
CA GLY A 176 -6.33 14.66 4.40
C GLY A 176 -6.43 13.28 3.74
N PHE A 177 -5.77 12.26 4.28
CA PHE A 177 -5.97 10.87 3.86
C PHE A 177 -7.24 10.29 4.49
N ARG A 178 -7.73 9.16 3.98
CA ARG A 178 -8.84 8.42 4.59
C ARG A 178 -8.57 6.93 4.52
N LEU A 179 -8.82 6.25 5.63
CA LEU A 179 -8.74 4.79 5.71
C LEU A 179 -10.03 4.18 5.15
N SER A 180 -9.90 3.10 4.38
CA SER A 180 -11.03 2.34 3.88
C SER A 180 -11.54 1.41 4.97
N ARG A 181 -12.65 1.80 5.61
CA ARG A 181 -13.25 0.98 6.68
C ARG A 181 -13.66 -0.41 6.22
N ALA A 182 -14.17 -0.51 4.99
CA ALA A 182 -14.66 -1.76 4.41
C ALA A 182 -13.56 -2.74 4.04
N LYS A 183 -12.35 -2.24 3.78
CA LYS A 183 -11.18 -3.05 3.40
C LYS A 183 -10.14 -3.17 4.50
N THR A 184 -10.29 -2.41 5.58
CA THR A 184 -9.43 -2.56 6.76
C THR A 184 -9.85 -3.84 7.46
N GLU A 185 -8.90 -4.76 7.64
CA GLU A 185 -9.17 -6.09 8.19
C GLU A 185 -8.25 -6.36 9.37
N TYR A 186 -8.77 -7.10 10.36
CA TYR A 186 -8.06 -7.49 11.57
C TYR A 186 -7.85 -9.00 11.56
N MET A 187 -6.64 -9.45 11.87
CA MET A 187 -6.29 -10.87 11.99
C MET A 187 -5.64 -11.11 13.36
N MET A 188 -6.09 -12.16 14.03
CA MET A 188 -5.50 -12.64 15.27
C MET A 188 -4.90 -14.02 15.01
N CYS A 189 -3.62 -14.18 15.33
CA CYS A 189 -2.95 -15.47 15.32
C CYS A 189 -3.00 -16.03 16.74
N GLU A 190 -3.89 -17.02 16.94
CA GLU A 190 -4.14 -17.67 18.23
C GLU A 190 -3.14 -18.84 18.39
N PHE A 191 -1.95 -18.55 18.89
CA PHE A 191 -0.90 -19.55 19.13
C PHE A 191 -0.80 -19.97 20.59
N SER A 192 -1.34 -19.14 21.50
CA SER A 192 -1.40 -19.43 22.92
C SER A 192 -2.54 -20.41 23.23
N VAL A 193 -2.37 -21.18 24.32
CA VAL A 193 -3.39 -22.14 24.78
C VAL A 193 -4.46 -21.45 25.64
N THR A 194 -4.17 -20.23 26.09
CA THR A 194 -5.05 -19.39 26.91
C THR A 194 -6.06 -18.66 26.05
N ARG A 195 -7.35 -18.93 26.28
CA ARG A 195 -8.44 -18.16 25.67
C ARG A 195 -8.40 -16.72 26.21
N HIS A 196 -7.96 -15.79 25.39
CA HIS A 196 -8.14 -14.36 25.65
C HIS A 196 -9.59 -13.96 25.39
N GLU A 197 -10.07 -12.96 26.14
CA GLU A 197 -11.45 -12.46 26.01
C GLU A 197 -11.73 -12.02 24.58
N ASP A 198 -12.85 -12.51 24.03
CA ASP A 198 -13.47 -12.01 22.81
C ASP A 198 -13.67 -10.50 22.97
N GLY A 199 -12.87 -9.74 22.25
CA GLY A 199 -13.14 -8.33 22.09
C GLY A 199 -12.56 -7.85 20.79
N ASP A 200 -13.24 -6.86 20.26
CA ASP A 200 -13.07 -6.48 18.88
C ASP A 200 -12.11 -5.30 18.74
N VAL A 201 -11.43 -5.24 17.61
CA VAL A 201 -10.72 -4.05 17.18
C VAL A 201 -11.74 -3.11 16.54
N SER A 202 -11.71 -1.83 16.89
CA SER A 202 -12.65 -0.84 16.36
C SER A 202 -11.90 0.33 15.75
N LEU A 203 -12.46 0.85 14.65
CA LEU A 203 -11.98 2.04 13.96
C LEU A 203 -13.05 3.12 14.12
N ASN A 204 -12.79 4.14 14.93
CA ASN A 204 -13.77 5.18 15.27
C ASN A 204 -15.11 4.59 15.77
N GLY A 205 -15.03 3.64 16.70
CA GLY A 205 -16.19 2.97 17.33
C GLY A 205 -16.91 1.94 16.46
N GLN A 206 -16.48 1.72 15.21
CA GLN A 206 -17.03 0.68 14.33
C GLN A 206 -16.12 -0.54 14.32
N LEU A 207 -16.71 -1.73 14.41
CA LEU A 207 -15.98 -3.00 14.40
C LEU A 207 -15.21 -3.20 13.08
N VAL A 208 -13.92 -3.50 13.20
CA VAL A 208 -13.07 -3.94 12.08
C VAL A 208 -13.32 -5.42 11.85
N ALA A 209 -13.49 -5.83 10.60
CA ALA A 209 -13.78 -7.23 10.28
C ALA A 209 -12.63 -8.15 10.73
N LYS A 210 -12.89 -9.07 11.67
CA LYS A 210 -11.97 -10.15 12.02
C LYS A 210 -11.96 -11.19 10.89
N LYS A 211 -10.77 -11.57 10.43
CA LYS A 211 -10.55 -12.56 9.38
C LYS A 211 -9.53 -13.59 9.85
N ASP A 212 -9.79 -14.85 9.49
CA ASP A 212 -8.87 -15.97 9.75
C ASP A 212 -7.80 -16.07 8.65
N THR A 213 -8.09 -15.54 7.46
CA THR A 213 -7.18 -15.52 6.32
C THR A 213 -7.18 -14.15 5.66
N PHE A 214 -6.01 -13.70 5.23
CA PHE A 214 -5.82 -12.40 4.59
C PHE A 214 -4.90 -12.53 3.38
N ARG A 215 -5.26 -11.87 2.26
CA ARG A 215 -4.40 -11.83 1.07
C ARG A 215 -3.46 -10.63 1.15
N TYR A 216 -2.24 -10.85 1.63
CA TYR A 216 -1.20 -9.83 1.70
C TYR A 216 -0.25 -9.89 0.50
N LEU A 217 -0.21 -8.83 -0.31
CA LEU A 217 0.71 -8.69 -1.46
C LEU A 217 0.70 -9.90 -2.42
N GLY A 218 -0.47 -10.51 -2.62
CA GLY A 218 -0.66 -11.69 -3.47
C GLY A 218 -0.34 -13.03 -2.82
N SER A 219 -0.01 -13.05 -1.52
CA SER A 219 0.19 -14.25 -0.71
C SER A 219 -0.91 -14.40 0.34
N MET A 220 -1.34 -15.62 0.61
CA MET A 220 -2.30 -15.91 1.67
C MET A 220 -1.58 -16.05 3.01
N LEU A 221 -1.97 -15.23 3.97
CA LEU A 221 -1.64 -15.36 5.38
C LEU A 221 -2.82 -16.01 6.09
N GLN A 222 -2.55 -16.97 6.97
CA GLN A 222 -3.55 -17.69 7.75
C GLN A 222 -3.24 -17.55 9.23
N LYS A 223 -4.27 -17.48 10.09
CA LYS A 223 -4.12 -17.34 11.55
C LYS A 223 -3.22 -18.40 12.20
N ASP A 224 -3.20 -19.62 11.64
CA ASP A 224 -2.40 -20.73 12.17
C ASP A 224 -0.94 -20.69 11.70
N GLY A 225 -0.59 -19.73 10.84
CA GLY A 225 0.73 -19.59 10.22
C GLY A 225 1.04 -20.65 9.17
N ASP A 226 0.05 -21.42 8.73
CA ASP A 226 0.21 -22.44 7.71
C ASP A 226 0.42 -21.83 6.30
N ILE A 227 1.20 -22.53 5.49
CA ILE A 227 1.67 -22.11 4.15
C ILE A 227 0.94 -22.91 3.06
N ASP A 228 0.25 -24.00 3.41
CA ASP A 228 -0.37 -24.92 2.45
C ASP A 228 -1.42 -24.26 1.55
N GLU A 229 -2.18 -23.30 2.06
CA GLU A 229 -3.15 -22.55 1.24
C GLU A 229 -2.47 -21.51 0.33
N ASP A 230 -1.34 -20.92 0.76
CA ASP A 230 -0.56 -19.99 -0.06
C ASP A 230 0.10 -20.69 -1.26
N ILE A 231 0.66 -21.88 -1.04
CA ILE A 231 1.25 -22.70 -2.12
C ILE A 231 0.17 -23.05 -3.15
N ARG A 232 -0.99 -23.51 -2.69
CA ARG A 232 -2.14 -23.82 -3.56
C ARG A 232 -2.61 -22.60 -4.33
N HIS A 233 -2.75 -21.44 -3.67
CA HIS A 233 -3.21 -20.21 -4.30
C HIS A 233 -2.20 -19.63 -5.30
N ARG A 234 -0.89 -19.71 -5.02
CA ARG A 234 0.18 -19.27 -5.94
C ARG A 234 0.28 -20.16 -7.18
N ILE A 235 0.18 -21.47 -7.01
CA ILE A 235 0.12 -22.42 -8.14
C ILE A 235 -1.11 -22.12 -8.99
N PHE A 236 -2.27 -21.97 -8.36
CA PHE A 236 -3.51 -21.70 -9.07
C PHE A 236 -3.51 -20.34 -9.79
N SER A 237 -3.03 -19.28 -9.13
CA SER A 237 -2.92 -17.94 -9.76
C SER A 237 -1.97 -17.95 -10.95
N ARG A 238 -0.81 -18.62 -10.85
CA ARG A 238 0.11 -18.77 -11.97
C ARG A 238 -0.50 -19.58 -13.12
N LEU A 239 -1.25 -20.64 -12.83
CA LEU A 239 -1.96 -21.43 -13.84
C LEU A 239 -3.04 -20.60 -14.55
N VAL A 240 -3.77 -19.75 -13.83
CA VAL A 240 -4.78 -18.85 -14.40
C VAL A 240 -4.13 -17.75 -15.25
N GLU A 241 -3.02 -17.15 -14.80
CA GLU A 241 -2.23 -16.19 -15.58
C GLU A 241 -1.64 -16.80 -16.85
N LEU A 242 -1.11 -18.03 -16.78
CA LEU A 242 -0.66 -18.79 -17.94
C LEU A 242 -1.82 -19.09 -18.90
N ALA A 243 -2.95 -19.58 -18.38
CA ALA A 243 -4.12 -19.91 -19.19
C ALA A 243 -4.77 -18.69 -19.85
N SER A 244 -4.72 -17.52 -19.21
CA SER A 244 -5.18 -16.25 -19.79
C SER A 244 -4.21 -15.71 -20.83
N SER A 245 -2.89 -15.84 -20.60
CA SER A 245 -1.85 -15.47 -21.56
C SER A 245 -1.90 -16.35 -22.82
N ILE A 246 -2.07 -17.66 -22.67
CA ILE A 246 -2.25 -18.62 -23.78
C ILE A 246 -3.55 -18.29 -24.55
N ARG A 247 -4.67 -18.02 -23.87
CA ARG A 247 -5.91 -17.60 -24.54
C ARG A 247 -5.75 -16.29 -25.32
N ARG A 248 -4.95 -15.35 -24.81
CA ARG A 248 -4.66 -14.08 -25.48
C ARG A 248 -3.78 -14.26 -26.73
N LEU A 249 -2.79 -15.16 -26.67
CA LEU A 249 -1.97 -15.54 -27.83
C LEU A 249 -2.80 -16.26 -28.91
N MET A 250 -3.64 -17.21 -28.51
CA MET A 250 -4.51 -17.95 -29.44
C MET A 250 -5.52 -17.04 -30.16
N ARG A 251 -6.01 -15.97 -29.49
CA ARG A 251 -6.86 -14.95 -30.13
C ARG A 251 -6.12 -14.09 -31.15
N GLN A 252 -4.82 -13.81 -30.93
CA GLN A 252 -4.00 -13.06 -31.87
C GLN A 252 -3.64 -13.90 -33.11
N GLU A 253 -3.35 -15.19 -32.95
CA GLU A 253 -3.10 -16.10 -34.08
C GLU A 253 -4.36 -16.35 -34.93
N GLY A 254 -5.54 -16.49 -34.30
CA GLY A 254 -6.81 -16.64 -35.00
C GLY A 254 -7.19 -15.41 -35.85
N ALA A 255 -6.92 -14.20 -35.35
CA ALA A 255 -7.16 -12.95 -36.09
C ALA A 255 -6.18 -12.76 -37.28
N THR A 256 -5.02 -13.42 -37.25
CA THR A 256 -4.00 -13.34 -38.31
C THR A 256 -4.29 -14.33 -39.45
N LYS A 257 -4.92 -15.49 -39.15
CA LYS A 257 -5.34 -16.47 -40.16
C LYS A 257 -6.63 -16.08 -40.89
N ALA A 258 -7.52 -15.28 -40.29
CA ALA A 258 -8.76 -14.81 -40.94
C ALA A 258 -8.58 -13.62 -41.91
N LYS A 259 -7.34 -13.15 -42.11
CA LYS A 259 -6.96 -12.04 -43.01
C LYS A 259 -6.13 -12.48 -44.23
N ARG A 260 -6.05 -13.79 -44.50
CA ARG A 260 -5.45 -14.36 -45.71
C ARG A 260 -6.49 -15.07 -46.54
#